data_AF-A0AAW8ZWL5-F1
#
_entry.id   AF-A0AAW8ZWL5-F1
#
_cell.length_a   1.000
_cell.length_b   1.000
_cell.length_c   1.000
_cell.angle_alpha   90.00
_cell.angle_beta   90.00
_cell.angle_gamma   90.00
#
_symmetry.space_group_name_H-M   'P 1'
#
loop_
_entity.id
_entity.type
_entity.pdbx_description
1 polymer ?
#
loop_
_entity_poly.entity_id
_entity_poly.type
_entity_poly.pdbx_seq_one_letter_code
_entity_poly.pdbx_strand_id
1 'polypeptide(L)'
;MNVDIKISFIFATGLLALSTLTACAEGNMRSDYKKNDVQPVKIEKAGNSLQITYHVPAESLFYSPGIDFVNDGGVLRVAIRRCGINEKCDAMAKAAMPPAEPWTPKVTVPYAGEKVVLVYADSEETLTP
;
A
#
# COMPACT_ATOMS: atom_id res chain seq x y z
N MET A 1 -46.79 -27.90 -60.28
CA MET A 1 -46.94 -26.45 -60.42
C MET A 1 -45.80 -25.79 -59.67
N ASN A 2 -44.97 -25.05 -60.39
CA ASN A 2 -43.88 -24.22 -59.89
C ASN A 2 -44.43 -23.12 -58.97
N VAL A 3 -43.83 -22.90 -57.80
CA VAL A 3 -43.68 -21.55 -57.24
C VAL A 3 -42.34 -21.47 -56.51
N ASP A 4 -41.39 -20.82 -57.18
CA ASP A 4 -40.18 -20.24 -56.60
C ASP A 4 -40.55 -19.19 -55.55
N ILE A 5 -40.00 -19.29 -54.33
CA ILE A 5 -39.89 -18.17 -53.41
C ILE A 5 -38.43 -18.04 -52.99
N LYS A 6 -37.82 -16.96 -53.49
CA LYS A 6 -36.44 -16.55 -53.26
C LYS A 6 -36.50 -15.25 -52.47
N ILE A 7 -36.28 -15.30 -51.16
CA ILE A 7 -36.01 -14.09 -50.36
C ILE A 7 -34.83 -14.37 -49.45
N SER A 8 -33.72 -13.75 -49.84
CA SER A 8 -32.42 -13.76 -49.20
C SER A 8 -32.46 -12.83 -47.98
N PHE A 9 -32.24 -13.38 -46.78
CA PHE A 9 -31.97 -12.59 -45.58
C PHE A 9 -30.61 -13.00 -45.03
N ILE A 10 -29.58 -12.24 -45.42
CA ILE A 10 -28.24 -12.31 -44.84
C ILE A 10 -28.32 -11.52 -43.52
N PHE A 11 -28.58 -12.21 -42.41
CA PHE A 11 -28.46 -11.63 -41.07
C PHE A 11 -27.02 -11.75 -40.59
N ALA A 12 -26.29 -10.65 -40.71
CA ALA A 12 -25.03 -10.42 -40.06
C ALA A 12 -25.23 -10.42 -38.53
N THR A 13 -24.49 -11.28 -37.82
CA THR A 13 -24.34 -11.17 -36.37
C THR A 13 -22.86 -11.39 -36.03
N GLY A 14 -22.09 -10.31 -36.06
CA GLY A 14 -20.71 -10.30 -35.58
C GLY A 14 -20.72 -10.37 -34.05
N LEU A 15 -20.23 -11.48 -33.49
CA LEU A 15 -20.07 -11.67 -32.06
C LEU A 15 -18.75 -11.01 -31.63
N LEU A 16 -18.81 -9.73 -31.22
CA LEU A 16 -17.67 -9.03 -30.60
C LEU A 16 -17.49 -9.56 -29.17
N ALA A 17 -16.55 -10.49 -29.00
CA ALA A 17 -16.08 -10.92 -27.70
C ALA A 17 -15.30 -9.78 -27.03
N LEU A 18 -15.97 -8.99 -26.20
CA LEU A 18 -15.32 -8.05 -25.28
C LEU A 18 -14.67 -8.85 -24.15
N SER A 19 -13.43 -9.24 -24.36
CA SER A 19 -12.54 -9.72 -23.30
C SER A 19 -12.21 -8.55 -22.37
N THR A 20 -12.98 -8.37 -21.30
CA THR A 20 -12.63 -7.50 -20.19
C THR A 20 -11.42 -8.13 -19.48
N LEU A 21 -10.22 -7.72 -19.87
CA LEU A 21 -9.04 -7.90 -19.04
C LEU A 21 -9.30 -7.11 -17.76
N THR A 22 -9.76 -7.79 -16.72
CA THR A 22 -9.59 -7.31 -15.35
C THR A 22 -8.09 -7.23 -15.12
N ALA A 23 -7.50 -6.08 -15.44
CA ALA A 23 -6.20 -5.72 -14.91
C ALA A 23 -6.35 -5.80 -13.39
N CYS A 24 -5.72 -6.81 -12.79
CA CYS A 24 -5.45 -6.79 -11.37
C CYS A 24 -4.74 -5.46 -11.14
N ALA A 25 -5.43 -4.49 -10.53
CA ALA A 25 -4.81 -3.28 -10.06
C ALA A 25 -3.84 -3.74 -8.98
N GLU A 26 -2.59 -3.93 -9.36
CA GLU A 26 -1.47 -4.08 -8.44
C GLU A 26 -1.56 -2.86 -7.53
N GLY A 27 -2.07 -3.08 -6.32
CA GLY A 27 -2.50 -2.03 -5.43
C GLY A 27 -1.27 -1.23 -5.04
N ASN A 28 -1.07 -0.08 -5.67
CA ASN A 28 -0.01 0.84 -5.27
C ASN A 28 -0.17 1.12 -3.78
N MET A 29 0.84 0.70 -2.99
CA MET A 29 0.90 0.97 -1.56
C MET A 29 0.64 2.47 -1.33
N ARG A 30 -0.32 2.78 -0.46
CA ARG A 30 -0.74 4.16 -0.19
C ARG A 30 -0.50 4.50 1.28
N SER A 31 0.07 5.68 1.48
CA SER A 31 0.20 6.32 2.79
C SER A 31 -0.68 7.55 2.87
N ASP A 32 -1.14 7.87 4.07
CA ASP A 32 -1.97 9.03 4.36
C ASP A 32 -1.19 10.16 5.02
N TYR A 33 0.03 9.90 5.50
CA TYR A 33 0.94 10.90 6.04
C TYR A 33 1.82 11.50 4.95
N LYS A 34 1.95 12.82 4.93
CA LYS A 34 3.00 13.48 4.14
C LYS A 34 4.36 13.25 4.79
N LYS A 35 5.43 13.38 4.00
CA LYS A 35 6.79 13.18 4.50
C LYS A 35 7.06 13.97 5.77
N ASN A 36 6.75 15.27 5.76
CA ASN A 36 7.06 16.18 6.85
C ASN A 36 6.24 15.94 8.12
N ASP A 37 5.11 15.22 8.05
CA ASP A 37 4.24 15.00 9.21
C ASP A 37 4.84 14.01 10.21
N VAL A 38 5.74 13.14 9.74
CA VAL A 38 6.25 11.97 10.48
C VAL A 38 7.77 11.96 10.66
N GLN A 39 8.44 13.05 10.28
CA GLN A 39 9.88 13.20 10.49
C GLN A 39 10.22 13.49 11.97
N PRO A 40 11.40 13.04 12.45
CA PRO A 40 12.41 12.26 11.72
C PRO A 40 12.03 10.79 11.61
N VAL A 41 12.25 10.19 10.44
CA VAL A 41 12.19 8.73 10.24
C VAL A 41 13.61 8.16 10.29
N LYS A 42 13.83 7.15 11.13
CA LYS A 42 15.08 6.41 11.25
C LYS A 42 14.84 4.94 10.97
N ILE A 43 15.79 4.30 10.30
CA ILE A 43 15.78 2.86 10.09
C ILE A 43 17.10 2.26 10.53
N GLU A 44 17.03 1.11 11.18
CA GLU A 44 18.20 0.39 11.69
C GLU A 44 18.00 -1.11 11.45
N LYS A 45 19.05 -1.77 10.96
CA LYS A 45 19.03 -3.24 10.84
C LYS A 45 19.14 -3.90 12.22
N ALA A 46 18.19 -4.79 12.52
CA ALA A 46 18.18 -5.61 13.72
C ALA A 46 18.11 -7.11 13.34
N GLY A 47 19.26 -7.72 13.06
CA GLY A 47 19.33 -9.11 12.59
C GLY A 47 18.65 -9.29 11.23
N ASN A 48 17.60 -10.12 11.16
CA ASN A 48 16.77 -10.37 9.98
C ASN A 48 15.51 -9.48 9.95
N SER A 49 15.59 -8.32 10.58
CA SER A 49 14.50 -7.35 10.66
C SER A 49 15.02 -5.93 10.52
N LEU A 50 14.11 -5.04 10.17
CA LEU A 50 14.33 -3.60 10.15
C LEU A 50 13.52 -2.98 11.29
N GLN A 51 14.18 -2.24 12.17
CA GLN A 51 13.51 -1.39 13.14
C GLN A 51 13.34 0.00 12.51
N ILE A 52 12.09 0.44 12.43
CA ILE A 52 11.70 1.74 11.90
C ILE A 52 11.18 2.56 13.06
N THR A 53 11.73 3.76 13.22
CA THR A 53 11.32 4.73 14.23
C THR A 53 10.88 6.01 13.53
N TYR A 54 9.74 6.58 13.90
CA TYR A 54 9.20 7.78 13.27
C TYR A 54 8.49 8.66 14.30
N HIS A 55 8.22 9.92 13.96
CA HIS A 55 7.40 10.79 14.80
C HIS A 55 5.91 10.59 14.51
N VAL A 56 5.08 10.50 15.55
CA VAL A 56 3.63 10.53 15.41
C VAL A 56 3.13 11.94 15.72
N PRO A 57 2.48 12.63 14.76
CA PRO A 57 1.92 13.94 15.01
C PRO A 57 0.78 13.85 16.04
N ALA A 58 0.63 14.88 16.87
CA ALA A 58 -0.46 14.97 17.82
C ALA A 58 -1.78 15.29 17.09
N GLU A 59 -2.59 14.26 16.85
CA GLU A 59 -3.87 14.37 16.13
C GLU A 59 -5.03 13.98 17.04
N SER A 60 -6.14 14.74 16.99
CA SER A 60 -7.31 14.47 17.85
C SER A 60 -8.27 13.41 17.29
N LEU A 61 -8.28 13.23 15.97
CA LEU A 61 -9.22 12.34 15.27
C LEU A 61 -8.51 11.14 14.62
N PHE A 62 -7.19 11.09 14.71
CA PHE A 62 -6.38 10.10 14.04
C PHE A 62 -5.27 9.58 14.96
N TYR A 63 -4.79 8.38 14.66
CA TYR A 63 -3.65 7.77 15.33
C TYR A 63 -2.87 6.90 14.34
N SER A 64 -1.61 6.59 14.65
CA SER A 64 -0.82 5.65 13.88
C SER A 64 -0.75 4.28 14.59
N PRO A 65 -1.39 3.22 14.04
CA PRO A 65 -1.29 1.87 14.61
C PRO A 65 0.05 1.17 14.31
N GLY A 66 0.84 1.70 13.37
CA GLY A 66 2.04 1.07 12.86
C GLY A 66 2.21 1.25 11.36
N ILE A 67 2.74 0.22 10.70
CA ILE A 67 3.22 0.26 9.32
C ILE A 67 2.66 -0.91 8.52
N ASP A 68 2.28 -0.62 7.27
CA ASP A 68 2.05 -1.64 6.24
C ASP A 68 3.32 -1.81 5.41
N PHE A 69 3.59 -3.04 4.98
CA PHE A 69 4.76 -3.35 4.18
C PHE A 69 4.47 -4.45 3.15
N VAL A 70 5.14 -4.38 2.01
CA VAL A 70 5.07 -5.40 0.96
C VAL A 70 6.44 -5.54 0.33
N ASN A 71 6.83 -6.77 0.02
CA ASN A 71 7.98 -7.03 -0.83
C ASN A 71 7.47 -7.11 -2.28
N ASP A 72 7.89 -6.13 -3.08
CA ASP A 72 7.55 -6.03 -4.50
C ASP A 72 8.85 -6.04 -5.31
N GLY A 73 9.11 -7.15 -6.02
CA GLY A 73 10.28 -7.28 -6.88
C GLY A 73 11.64 -7.10 -6.19
N GLY A 74 11.77 -7.47 -4.91
CA GLY A 74 13.02 -7.26 -4.15
C GLY A 74 13.18 -5.86 -3.55
N VAL A 75 12.11 -5.05 -3.59
CA VAL A 75 11.98 -3.79 -2.88
C VAL A 75 10.99 -3.96 -1.73
N LEU A 76 11.46 -3.73 -0.50
CA LEU A 76 10.60 -3.62 0.67
C LEU A 76 9.96 -2.23 0.66
N ARG A 77 8.72 -2.15 0.20
CA ARG A 77 7.91 -0.93 0.24
C ARG A 77 7.19 -0.86 1.58
N VAL A 78 7.22 0.32 2.18
CA VAL A 78 6.78 0.54 3.55
C VAL A 78 5.91 1.79 3.60
N ALA A 79 4.81 1.78 4.35
CA ALA A 79 3.93 2.94 4.54
C ALA A 79 3.48 3.06 5.99
N ILE A 80 3.65 4.24 6.59
CA ILE A 80 3.14 4.54 7.93
C ILE A 80 1.63 4.72 7.83
N ARG A 81 0.88 3.96 8.61
CA ARG A 81 -0.58 4.01 8.61
C ARG A 81 -1.09 5.11 9.53
N ARG A 82 -2.14 5.78 9.06
CA ARG A 82 -2.95 6.75 9.79
C ARG A 82 -4.38 6.24 9.80
N CYS A 83 -4.96 6.12 10.98
CA CYS A 83 -6.29 5.55 11.17
C CYS A 83 -7.19 6.54 11.88
N GLY A 84 -8.44 6.67 11.43
CA GLY A 84 -9.45 7.41 12.20
C GLY A 84 -9.78 6.67 13.50
N ILE A 85 -9.99 7.40 14.60
CA ILE A 85 -10.33 6.81 15.91
C ILE A 85 -11.64 6.00 15.91
N ASN A 86 -12.52 6.25 14.94
CA ASN A 86 -13.82 5.58 14.78
C ASN A 86 -13.80 4.49 13.70
N GLU A 87 -12.65 4.24 13.08
CA GLU A 87 -12.52 3.30 11.97
C GLU A 87 -11.93 1.96 12.44
N LYS A 88 -12.39 0.86 11.86
CA LYS A 88 -11.68 -0.42 11.97
C LYS A 88 -10.47 -0.36 11.05
N CYS A 89 -9.35 0.05 11.60
CA CYS A 89 -8.12 0.25 10.86
C CYS A 89 -6.97 -0.38 11.63
N ASP A 90 -6.18 -1.18 10.93
CA ASP A 90 -5.04 -1.89 11.50
C ASP A 90 -3.81 -1.79 10.61
N ALA A 91 -2.64 -2.02 11.18
CA ALA A 91 -1.38 -2.12 10.46
C ALA A 91 -0.86 -3.56 10.45
N MET A 92 -0.15 -3.92 9.38
CA MET A 92 0.52 -5.23 9.27
C MET A 92 1.59 -5.43 10.34
N ALA A 93 2.38 -4.39 10.63
CA ALA A 93 3.35 -4.37 11.73
C ALA A 93 2.95 -3.29 12.75
N LYS A 94 2.82 -3.68 14.02
CA LYS A 94 2.31 -2.80 15.08
C LYS A 94 3.37 -1.85 15.62
N ALA A 95 2.96 -0.61 15.90
CA ALA A 95 3.76 0.35 16.63
C ALA A 95 3.84 -0.03 18.11
N ALA A 96 5.06 -0.11 18.63
CA ALA A 96 5.34 -0.11 20.06
C ALA A 96 5.70 1.32 20.49
N MET A 97 4.94 1.90 21.40
CA MET A 97 5.21 3.22 21.97
C MET A 97 6.00 3.08 23.28
N PRO A 98 7.29 3.42 23.32
CA PRO A 98 8.06 3.37 24.56
C PRO A 98 7.55 4.41 25.56
N PRO A 99 7.41 4.10 26.87
CA PRO A 99 6.93 5.06 27.86
C PRO A 99 7.77 6.35 27.95
N ALA A 100 9.08 6.27 27.68
CA ALA A 100 9.98 7.41 27.70
C ALA A 100 9.85 8.31 26.46
N GLU A 101 9.32 7.79 25.35
CA GLU A 101 9.24 8.48 24.05
C GLU A 101 7.87 8.21 23.39
N PRO A 102 6.76 8.71 23.97
CA PRO A 102 5.41 8.31 23.57
C PRO A 102 4.99 8.76 22.16
N TRP A 103 5.75 9.69 21.55
CA TRP A 103 5.51 10.21 20.21
C TRP A 103 6.48 9.67 19.16
N THR A 104 7.29 8.68 19.55
CA THR A 104 8.34 8.11 18.71
C THR A 104 8.24 6.59 18.71
N PRO A 105 7.18 6.02 18.11
CA PRO A 105 7.00 4.58 18.08
C PRO A 105 8.13 3.88 17.34
N LYS A 106 8.33 2.62 17.74
CA LYS A 106 9.20 1.66 17.07
C LYS A 106 8.35 0.58 16.42
N VAL A 107 8.63 0.27 15.16
CA VAL A 107 7.99 -0.81 14.42
C VAL A 107 9.06 -1.74 13.87
N THR A 108 8.86 -3.04 14.02
CA THR A 108 9.75 -4.06 13.46
C THR A 108 9.09 -4.72 12.27
N VAL A 109 9.77 -4.72 11.12
CA VAL A 109 9.33 -5.43 9.91
C VAL A 109 10.38 -6.49 9.50
N PRO A 110 9.98 -7.62 8.90
CA PRO A 110 10.92 -8.58 8.33
C PRO A 110 11.83 -7.92 7.29
N TYR A 111 13.11 -8.30 7.26
CA TYR A 111 14.09 -7.74 6.34
C TYR A 111 15.14 -8.78 5.92
N ALA A 112 15.27 -8.99 4.61
CA ALA A 112 16.17 -9.95 3.98
C ALA A 112 17.29 -9.29 3.16
N GLY A 113 17.45 -7.96 3.23
CA GLY A 113 18.47 -7.22 2.47
C GLY A 113 17.93 -6.49 1.25
N GLU A 114 16.61 -6.35 1.15
CA GLU A 114 15.93 -5.62 0.08
C GLU A 114 16.30 -4.14 0.05
N LYS A 115 16.08 -3.50 -1.10
CA LYS A 115 16.01 -2.03 -1.12
C LYS A 115 14.79 -1.58 -0.31
N VAL A 116 14.95 -0.64 0.62
CA VAL A 116 13.83 -0.13 1.41
C VAL A 116 13.32 1.18 0.82
N VAL A 117 12.02 1.25 0.55
CA VAL A 117 11.34 2.47 0.08
C VAL A 117 10.20 2.80 1.04
N LEU A 118 10.28 3.97 1.67
CA LEU A 118 9.21 4.54 2.48
C LEU A 118 8.31 5.39 1.58
N VAL A 119 7.03 5.02 1.54
CA VAL A 119 6.00 5.67 0.75
C VAL A 119 5.24 6.65 1.66
N TYR A 120 5.21 7.91 1.26
CA TYR A 120 4.41 8.97 1.87
C TYR A 120 3.26 9.35 0.94
N ALA A 121 2.32 10.14 1.44
CA ALA A 121 1.18 10.63 0.65
C ALA A 121 1.60 11.56 -0.49
N ASP A 122 2.76 12.22 -0.37
CA ASP A 122 3.26 13.25 -1.28
C ASP A 122 4.60 12.91 -1.95
N SER A 123 5.27 11.84 -1.54
CA SER A 123 6.60 11.47 -2.04
C SER A 123 6.96 10.02 -1.70
N GLU A 124 8.03 9.53 -2.31
CA GLU A 124 8.71 8.29 -1.90
C GLU A 124 10.16 8.59 -1.53
N GLU A 125 10.70 7.83 -0.58
CA GLU A 125 12.09 7.96 -0.13
C GLU A 125 12.74 6.60 -0.05
N THR A 126 13.88 6.43 -0.73
CA THR A 126 14.73 5.26 -0.52
C THR A 126 15.57 5.47 0.73
N LEU A 127 15.52 4.50 1.64
CA LEU A 127 16.27 4.53 2.89
C LEU A 127 17.32 3.40 2.93
N THR A 128 18.42 3.65 3.63
CA THR A 128 19.49 2.67 3.85
C THR A 128 19.59 2.30 5.34
N PRO A 129 19.38 1.02 5.71
CA PRO A 129 19.47 0.51 7.09
C PRO A 129 20.85 0.56 7.73
#